data_AF-A0A0C9UYM0-F1
#
_entry.id   AF-A0A0C9UYM0-F1
#
_cell.length_a   1.000
_cell.length_b   1.000
_cell.length_c   1.000
_cell.angle_alpha   90.00
_cell.angle_beta   90.00
_cell.angle_gamma   90.00
#
_symmetry.space_group_name_H-M   'P 1'
#
loop_
_entity.id
_entity.type
_entity.pdbx_description
1 polymer ?
#
loop_
_entity_poly.entity_id
_entity_poly.type
_entity_poly.pdbx_seq_one_letter_code
_entity_poly.pdbx_strand_id
1 'polypeptide(L)'
;MTGPLLPRPQQPAIRPKPPPLSTEQHKANVQKSQDKEEAIHEDVSELMEMINTRITELSKKHSNKNNYFRTRLYLTSEATRKKRKKSAFNAFMHLQAQKENADLPVGQKMGLVELVQSGAKKYEELTEVEKNEMIKVLETHTEGVEHGFRVSQRSRGQIIRHTMDQIHKQMLALKHQTGTSSFIFSARNNTSVDNKPFFYATDHASRDFVRLGMKRDIMDTGIQYEGYLINNLAGSASNRQARLKRVRTVCGLLIQKGLAVVTGLKDIRVIYSEAGYDRLVLKHGFALEGWPLSKFRAPGDISSIEELEALESALENGVCCWIEQTDEELKEVRERMEVHKKARKKKAPVEGDMSDSETSDAGSGKRKRSAKVKDARSVKKRRVSAATVDSDSNVSDAE
;
A
#
# COMPACT_ATOMS: atom_id res chain seq x y z
N MET A 1 -42.53 -47.80 4.98
CA MET A 1 -42.55 -47.25 3.61
C MET A 1 -41.33 -46.36 3.44
N THR A 2 -40.26 -46.88 2.86
CA THR A 2 -39.04 -46.14 2.50
C THR A 2 -39.25 -45.51 1.13
N GLY A 3 -39.17 -44.18 1.05
CA GLY A 3 -39.42 -43.43 -0.20
C GLY A 3 -38.42 -43.75 -1.32
N PRO A 4 -38.76 -43.41 -2.58
CA PRO A 4 -37.95 -43.78 -3.74
C PRO A 4 -36.56 -43.12 -3.69
N LEU A 5 -35.52 -43.96 -3.80
CA LEU A 5 -34.13 -43.53 -3.89
C LEU A 5 -33.92 -42.74 -5.19
N LEU A 6 -33.72 -41.43 -5.08
CA LEU A 6 -33.29 -40.61 -6.21
C LEU A 6 -31.89 -41.06 -6.67
N PRO A 7 -31.67 -41.26 -7.99
CA PRO A 7 -30.37 -41.68 -8.51
C PRO A 7 -29.33 -40.59 -8.27
N ARG A 8 -28.16 -40.97 -7.72
CA ARG A 8 -27.04 -40.04 -7.55
C ARG A 8 -26.57 -39.53 -8.92
N PRO A 9 -26.29 -38.23 -9.08
CA PRO A 9 -25.75 -37.71 -10.33
C PRO A 9 -24.43 -38.40 -10.64
N GLN A 10 -24.34 -39.01 -11.84
CA GLN A 10 -23.11 -39.63 -12.31
C GLN A 10 -22.03 -38.56 -12.41
N GLN A 11 -21.00 -38.68 -11.56
CA GLN A 11 -19.83 -37.82 -11.70
C GLN A 11 -19.12 -38.20 -13.02
N PRO A 12 -18.75 -37.22 -13.86
CA PRO A 12 -18.04 -37.50 -15.10
C PRO A 12 -16.75 -38.27 -14.80
N ALA A 13 -16.48 -39.31 -15.59
CA ALA A 13 -15.29 -40.14 -15.42
C ALA A 13 -14.02 -39.27 -15.38
N ILE A 14 -13.14 -39.56 -14.42
CA ILE A 14 -11.86 -38.87 -14.25
C ILE A 14 -11.05 -39.07 -15.53
N ARG A 15 -10.84 -37.99 -16.30
CA ARG A 15 -10.03 -38.04 -17.50
C ARG A 15 -8.58 -38.37 -17.12
N PRO A 16 -7.91 -39.32 -17.81
CA PRO A 16 -6.51 -39.61 -17.56
C PRO A 16 -5.67 -38.35 -17.82
N LYS A 17 -4.73 -38.07 -16.91
CA LYS A 17 -3.80 -36.94 -17.07
C LYS A 17 -2.87 -37.25 -18.25
N PRO A 18 -2.66 -36.31 -19.19
CA PRO A 18 -1.72 -36.52 -20.27
C PRO A 18 -0.30 -36.74 -19.71
N PRO A 19 0.54 -37.52 -20.41
CA PRO A 19 1.92 -37.74 -20.00
C PRO A 19 2.68 -36.40 -19.92
N PRO A 20 3.53 -36.20 -18.90
CA PRO A 20 4.32 -34.98 -18.78
C PRO A 20 5.27 -34.87 -19.97
N LEU A 21 5.24 -33.73 -20.67
CA LEU A 21 6.14 -33.47 -21.80
C LEU A 21 7.60 -33.44 -21.30
N SER A 22 8.51 -33.99 -22.10
CA SER A 22 9.94 -33.93 -21.81
C SER A 22 10.48 -32.50 -21.93
N THR A 23 11.60 -32.20 -21.29
CA THR A 23 12.29 -30.91 -21.39
C THR A 23 12.65 -30.54 -22.84
N GLU A 24 12.94 -31.54 -23.68
CA GLU A 24 13.22 -31.36 -25.11
C GLU A 24 11.96 -31.04 -25.91
N GLN A 25 10.83 -31.69 -25.60
CA GLN A 25 9.54 -31.39 -26.22
C GLN A 25 9.04 -29.99 -25.82
N HIS A 26 9.29 -29.55 -24.59
CA HIS A 26 9.03 -28.18 -24.17
C HIS A 26 9.86 -27.17 -24.97
N LYS A 27 11.17 -27.39 -25.13
CA LYS A 27 12.02 -26.52 -25.95
C LYS A 27 11.58 -26.49 -27.41
N ALA A 28 11.24 -27.63 -28.00
CA ALA A 28 10.75 -27.71 -29.37
C ALA A 28 9.40 -26.99 -29.57
N ASN A 29 8.51 -27.05 -28.58
CA ASN A 29 7.24 -26.32 -28.63
C ASN A 29 7.42 -24.81 -28.44
N VAL A 30 8.37 -24.38 -27.61
CA VAL A 30 8.74 -22.96 -27.47
C VAL A 30 9.32 -22.45 -28.78
N GLN A 31 10.24 -23.18 -29.41
CA GLN A 31 10.81 -22.79 -30.71
C GLN A 31 9.72 -22.69 -31.78
N LYS A 32 8.86 -23.71 -31.91
CA LYS A 32 7.71 -23.66 -32.85
C LYS A 32 6.74 -22.52 -32.56
N SER A 33 6.62 -22.08 -31.31
CA SER A 33 5.80 -20.92 -30.97
C SER A 33 6.48 -19.63 -31.41
N GLN A 34 7.80 -19.52 -31.22
CA GLN A 34 8.59 -18.38 -31.66
C GLN A 34 8.60 -18.27 -33.18
N ASP A 35 8.87 -19.36 -33.90
CA ASP A 35 8.87 -19.37 -35.37
C ASP A 35 7.49 -18.96 -35.94
N LYS A 36 6.39 -19.34 -35.28
CA LYS A 36 5.03 -18.93 -35.67
C LYS A 36 4.77 -17.45 -35.37
N GLU A 37 5.25 -16.96 -34.24
CA GLU A 37 5.11 -15.55 -33.86
C GLU A 37 5.92 -14.65 -34.78
N GLU A 38 7.13 -15.09 -35.18
CA GLU A 38 7.96 -14.43 -36.18
C GLU A 38 7.27 -14.38 -37.54
N ALA A 39 6.71 -15.50 -38.02
CA ALA A 39 5.95 -15.52 -39.27
C ALA A 39 4.72 -14.57 -39.24
N ILE A 40 3.98 -14.55 -38.13
CA ILE A 40 2.85 -13.62 -37.95
C ILE A 40 3.35 -12.16 -37.96
N HIS A 41 4.49 -11.89 -37.33
CA HIS A 41 5.06 -10.54 -37.30
C HIS A 41 5.50 -10.09 -38.70
N GLU A 42 6.06 -11.00 -39.50
CA GLU A 42 6.42 -10.76 -40.90
C GLU A 42 5.18 -10.43 -41.75
N ASP A 43 4.14 -11.26 -41.69
CA ASP A 43 2.86 -11.02 -42.39
C ASP A 43 2.23 -9.66 -42.00
N VAL A 44 2.25 -9.32 -40.71
CA VAL A 44 1.74 -8.03 -40.22
C VAL A 44 2.59 -6.87 -40.71
N SER A 45 3.91 -7.05 -40.81
CA SER A 45 4.83 -6.03 -41.32
C SER A 45 4.57 -5.75 -42.80
N GLU A 46 4.42 -6.80 -43.62
CA GLU A 46 4.05 -6.67 -45.04
C GLU A 46 2.71 -5.95 -45.22
N LEU A 47 1.71 -6.30 -44.41
CA LEU A 47 0.41 -5.64 -44.43
C LEU A 47 0.51 -4.14 -44.07
N MET A 48 1.35 -3.79 -43.11
CA MET A 48 1.58 -2.38 -42.74
C MET A 48 2.32 -1.61 -43.84
N GLU A 49 3.23 -2.25 -44.57
CA GLU A 49 3.87 -1.67 -45.75
C GLU A 49 2.86 -1.43 -46.87
N MET A 50 1.98 -2.39 -47.16
CA MET A 50 0.87 -2.23 -48.11
C MET A 50 -0.08 -1.10 -47.73
N ILE A 51 -0.41 -0.95 -46.45
CA ILE A 51 -1.26 0.16 -45.99
C ILE A 51 -0.52 1.49 -46.20
N ASN A 52 0.78 1.56 -45.88
CA ASN A 52 1.57 2.77 -46.06
C ASN A 52 1.70 3.16 -47.53
N THR A 53 1.97 2.22 -48.44
CA THR A 53 2.02 2.50 -49.88
C THR A 53 0.67 3.00 -50.37
N ARG A 54 -0.44 2.36 -49.98
CA ARG A 54 -1.79 2.81 -50.36
C ARG A 54 -2.13 4.20 -49.82
N ILE A 55 -1.65 4.55 -48.62
CA ILE A 55 -1.78 5.90 -48.06
C ILE A 55 -1.05 6.94 -48.92
N THR A 56 0.15 6.62 -49.41
CA THR A 56 0.89 7.53 -50.31
C THR A 56 0.18 7.72 -51.64
N GLU A 57 -0.44 6.68 -52.19
CA GLU A 57 -1.26 6.76 -53.40
C GLU A 57 -2.50 7.63 -53.19
N LEU A 58 -3.21 7.44 -52.06
CA LEU A 58 -4.37 8.27 -51.71
C LEU A 58 -3.98 9.72 -51.47
N SER A 59 -2.80 9.96 -50.88
CA SER A 59 -2.24 11.30 -50.70
C SER A 59 -2.00 11.99 -52.03
N LYS A 60 -1.41 11.29 -53.01
CA LYS A 60 -1.22 11.81 -54.37
C LYS A 60 -2.55 12.04 -55.09
N LYS A 61 -3.49 11.09 -54.99
CA LYS A 61 -4.79 11.14 -55.69
C LYS A 61 -5.69 12.29 -55.19
N HIS A 62 -5.67 12.57 -53.89
CA HIS A 62 -6.57 13.54 -53.26
C HIS A 62 -5.87 14.80 -52.77
N SER A 63 -4.60 15.01 -53.11
CA SER A 63 -3.78 16.18 -52.72
C SER A 63 -3.78 16.51 -51.22
N ASN A 64 -4.05 15.51 -50.38
CA ASN A 64 -4.08 15.63 -48.92
C ASN A 64 -2.81 14.98 -48.35
N LYS A 65 -2.30 15.49 -47.21
CA LYS A 65 -1.09 14.94 -46.57
C LYS A 65 -1.30 13.48 -46.14
N ASN A 66 -0.27 12.64 -46.24
CA ASN A 66 -0.30 11.25 -45.72
C ASN A 66 -0.88 11.13 -44.30
N ASN A 67 -0.57 12.10 -43.43
CA ASN A 67 -1.07 12.13 -42.06
C ASN A 67 -2.62 12.20 -41.97
N TYR A 68 -3.28 12.84 -42.94
CA TYR A 68 -4.74 12.89 -43.01
C TYR A 68 -5.35 11.49 -43.15
N PHE A 69 -4.80 10.66 -44.04
CA PHE A 69 -5.27 9.30 -44.26
C PHE A 69 -4.83 8.34 -43.15
N ARG A 70 -3.61 8.48 -42.61
CA ARG A 70 -3.18 7.74 -41.41
C ARG A 70 -4.13 7.96 -40.24
N THR A 71 -4.48 9.22 -39.97
CA THR A 71 -5.44 9.54 -38.92
C THR A 71 -6.79 8.90 -39.20
N ARG A 72 -7.29 8.92 -40.45
CA ARG A 72 -8.58 8.31 -40.84
C ARG A 72 -8.60 6.77 -40.71
N LEU A 73 -7.47 6.11 -41.00
CA LEU A 73 -7.32 4.65 -40.95
C LEU A 73 -7.09 4.14 -39.51
N TYR A 74 -6.27 4.84 -38.72
CA TYR A 74 -5.89 4.44 -37.36
C TYR A 74 -6.76 5.08 -36.26
N LEU A 75 -7.96 5.57 -36.62
CA LEU A 75 -8.86 6.37 -35.78
C LEU A 75 -9.55 5.58 -34.65
N THR A 76 -8.95 4.48 -34.18
CA THR A 76 -9.23 3.89 -32.86
C THR A 76 -8.51 4.61 -31.73
N SER A 77 -7.50 5.43 -32.03
CA SER A 77 -6.99 6.42 -31.08
C SER A 77 -7.55 7.78 -31.48
N GLU A 78 -8.33 8.41 -30.60
CA GLU A 78 -8.49 9.86 -30.64
C GLU A 78 -7.08 10.44 -30.48
N ALA A 79 -6.36 10.62 -31.59
CA ALA A 79 -5.03 11.18 -31.58
C ALA A 79 -5.15 12.53 -30.88
N THR A 80 -4.65 12.58 -29.63
CA THR A 80 -4.76 13.69 -28.71
C THR A 80 -4.44 14.94 -29.50
N ARG A 81 -5.47 15.71 -29.87
CA ARG A 81 -5.33 16.76 -30.88
C ARG A 81 -4.25 17.69 -30.35
N LYS A 82 -3.10 17.78 -31.05
CA LYS A 82 -2.02 18.68 -30.65
C LYS A 82 -2.63 20.06 -30.44
N LYS A 83 -2.61 20.53 -29.18
CA LYS A 83 -3.15 21.85 -28.84
C LYS A 83 -2.37 22.88 -29.67
N ARG A 84 -3.07 23.77 -30.37
CA ARG A 84 -2.43 24.82 -31.19
C ARG A 84 -1.65 25.76 -30.26
N LYS A 85 -0.48 26.22 -30.70
CA LYS A 85 0.28 27.25 -29.98
C LYS A 85 -0.60 28.49 -29.80
N LYS A 86 -0.61 29.05 -28.60
CA LYS A 86 -1.36 30.28 -28.29
C LYS A 86 -0.75 31.44 -29.09
N SER A 87 -1.60 32.18 -29.79
CA SER A 87 -1.20 33.34 -30.58
C SER A 87 -1.31 34.61 -29.74
N ALA A 88 -0.38 35.56 -29.91
CA ALA A 88 -0.41 36.87 -29.25
C ALA A 88 -1.73 37.61 -29.54
N PHE A 89 -2.25 37.51 -30.76
CA PHE A 89 -3.53 38.10 -31.12
C PHE A 89 -4.69 37.47 -30.36
N ASN A 90 -4.70 36.14 -30.21
CA ASN A 90 -5.75 35.45 -29.43
C ASN A 90 -5.68 35.83 -27.95
N ALA A 91 -4.48 36.01 -27.41
CA ALA A 91 -4.25 36.50 -26.06
C ALA A 91 -4.79 37.92 -25.86
N PHE A 92 -4.50 38.82 -26.81
CA PHE A 92 -5.03 40.17 -26.81
C PHE A 92 -6.55 40.20 -26.87
N MET A 93 -7.15 39.46 -27.80
CA MET A 93 -8.61 39.40 -27.95
C MET A 93 -9.29 38.84 -26.70
N HIS A 94 -8.68 37.87 -26.01
CA HIS A 94 -9.21 37.34 -24.75
C HIS A 94 -9.25 38.41 -23.66
N LEU A 95 -8.17 39.19 -23.51
CA LEU A 95 -8.09 40.25 -22.50
C LEU A 95 -8.98 41.45 -22.84
N GLN A 96 -9.06 41.82 -24.11
CA GLN A 96 -9.98 42.86 -24.57
C GLN A 96 -11.43 42.45 -24.33
N ALA A 97 -11.78 41.19 -24.63
CA ALA A 97 -13.11 40.65 -24.33
C ALA A 97 -13.41 40.69 -22.83
N GLN A 98 -12.45 40.39 -21.96
CA GLN A 98 -12.67 40.47 -20.52
C GLN A 98 -12.93 41.92 -20.05
N LYS A 99 -12.18 42.89 -20.59
CA LYS A 99 -12.36 44.31 -20.25
C LYS A 99 -13.73 44.82 -20.73
N GLU A 100 -14.05 44.64 -22.00
CA GLU A 100 -15.27 45.21 -22.59
C GLU A 100 -16.54 44.45 -22.17
N ASN A 101 -16.45 43.17 -21.82
CA ASN A 101 -17.59 42.43 -21.26
C ASN A 101 -17.75 42.59 -19.73
N ALA A 102 -16.79 43.21 -19.01
CA ALA A 102 -16.95 43.48 -17.59
C ALA A 102 -18.00 44.56 -17.33
N ASP A 103 -18.17 45.49 -18.28
CA ASP A 103 -19.12 46.60 -18.20
C ASP A 103 -20.53 46.22 -18.69
N LEU A 104 -20.71 45.01 -19.23
CA LEU A 104 -21.99 44.50 -19.71
C LEU A 104 -22.75 43.68 -18.65
N PRO A 105 -24.09 43.68 -18.66
CA PRO A 105 -24.87 42.88 -17.72
C PRO A 105 -24.64 41.38 -17.92
N VAL A 106 -24.74 40.63 -16.81
CA VAL A 106 -24.50 39.18 -16.77
C VAL A 106 -25.36 38.46 -17.82
N GLY A 107 -24.71 37.90 -18.84
CA GLY A 107 -25.36 37.15 -19.92
C GLY A 107 -25.30 37.81 -21.30
N GLN A 108 -25.01 39.11 -21.38
CA GLN A 108 -24.73 39.80 -22.64
C GLN A 108 -23.22 39.85 -22.90
N LYS A 109 -22.84 39.67 -24.17
CA LYS A 109 -21.45 39.72 -24.62
C LYS A 109 -21.38 40.50 -25.91
N MET A 110 -20.33 41.28 -26.07
CA MET A 110 -20.09 42.02 -27.29
C MET A 110 -19.80 41.07 -28.46
N GLY A 111 -20.24 41.45 -29.67
CA GLY A 111 -20.03 40.66 -30.86
C GLY A 111 -18.54 40.56 -31.22
N LEU A 112 -18.12 39.41 -31.77
CA LEU A 112 -16.70 39.20 -32.12
C LEU A 112 -16.19 40.23 -33.14
N VAL A 113 -17.04 40.66 -34.07
CA VAL A 113 -16.67 41.63 -35.11
C VAL A 113 -16.43 43.01 -34.50
N GLU A 114 -17.29 43.44 -33.58
CA GLU A 114 -17.18 44.72 -32.85
C GLU A 114 -15.92 44.72 -31.97
N LEU A 115 -15.62 43.59 -31.32
CA LEU A 115 -14.40 43.39 -30.52
C LEU A 115 -13.12 43.46 -31.35
N VAL A 116 -13.13 42.90 -32.56
CA VAL A 116 -11.97 42.98 -33.46
C VAL A 116 -11.78 44.41 -33.94
N GLN A 117 -12.85 45.13 -34.26
CA GLN A 117 -12.79 46.53 -34.71
C GLN A 117 -12.30 47.48 -33.60
N SER A 118 -12.75 47.28 -32.36
CA SER A 118 -12.31 48.09 -31.20
C SER A 118 -10.85 47.80 -30.80
N GLY A 119 -10.40 46.58 -31.04
CA GLY A 119 -9.10 46.07 -30.59
C GLY A 119 -7.97 46.13 -31.64
N ALA A 120 -8.25 46.12 -32.94
CA ALA A 120 -7.24 45.98 -33.98
C ALA A 120 -6.16 47.07 -33.93
N LYS A 121 -6.56 48.34 -33.78
CA LYS A 121 -5.62 49.47 -33.69
C LYS A 121 -4.73 49.39 -32.44
N LYS A 122 -5.33 49.00 -31.30
CA LYS A 122 -4.64 48.85 -30.01
C LYS A 122 -3.64 47.69 -30.01
N TYR A 123 -3.84 46.68 -30.85
CA TYR A 123 -2.92 45.55 -30.98
C TYR A 123 -1.67 45.88 -31.82
N GLU A 124 -1.82 46.74 -32.83
CA GLU A 124 -0.71 47.21 -33.66
C GLU A 124 0.24 48.11 -32.87
N GLU A 125 -0.30 48.91 -31.95
CA GLU A 125 0.46 49.77 -31.03
C GLU A 125 1.22 48.99 -29.93
N LEU A 126 0.90 47.71 -29.72
CA LEU A 126 1.45 46.91 -28.63
C LEU A 126 2.88 46.43 -28.92
N THR A 127 3.76 46.58 -27.94
CA THR A 127 5.15 46.11 -28.02
C THR A 127 5.25 44.59 -27.94
N GLU A 128 6.37 44.01 -28.40
CA GLU A 128 6.57 42.56 -28.34
C GLU A 128 6.64 42.01 -26.90
N VAL A 129 7.10 42.84 -25.95
CA VAL A 129 7.16 42.48 -24.52
C VAL A 129 5.76 42.30 -23.96
N GLU A 130 4.87 43.27 -24.20
CA GLU A 130 3.47 43.23 -23.79
C GLU A 130 2.73 42.05 -24.46
N LYS A 131 2.99 41.80 -25.75
CA LYS A 131 2.43 40.64 -26.47
C LYS A 131 2.80 39.31 -25.80
N ASN A 132 4.05 39.17 -25.32
CA ASN A 132 4.50 37.97 -24.62
C ASN A 132 3.90 37.84 -23.21
N GLU A 133 3.73 38.94 -22.48
CA GLU A 133 3.04 38.95 -21.19
C GLU A 133 1.58 38.51 -21.33
N MET A 134 0.90 38.98 -22.38
CA MET A 134 -0.48 38.62 -22.64
C MET A 134 -0.63 37.12 -22.95
N ILE A 135 0.34 36.53 -23.67
CA ILE A 135 0.40 35.07 -23.87
C ILE A 135 0.50 34.35 -22.52
N LYS A 136 1.37 34.80 -21.60
CA LYS A 136 1.50 34.21 -20.27
C LYS A 136 0.20 34.31 -19.47
N VAL A 137 -0.52 35.43 -19.55
CA VAL A 137 -1.82 35.58 -18.86
C VAL A 137 -2.88 34.65 -19.45
N LEU A 138 -2.91 34.47 -20.78
CA LEU A 138 -3.80 33.47 -21.38
C LEU A 138 -3.38 32.06 -20.96
N GLU A 139 -2.08 31.78 -20.84
CA GLU A 139 -1.55 30.52 -20.35
C GLU A 139 -2.06 30.19 -18.94
N THR A 140 -1.86 31.09 -17.98
CA THR A 140 -2.34 30.91 -16.61
C THR A 140 -3.86 30.78 -16.53
N HIS A 141 -4.61 31.55 -17.33
CA HIS A 141 -6.07 31.43 -17.38
C HIS A 141 -6.51 30.06 -17.92
N THR A 142 -5.92 29.61 -19.03
CA THR A 142 -6.24 28.28 -19.58
C THR A 142 -5.82 27.15 -18.66
N GLU A 143 -4.68 27.28 -17.97
CA GLU A 143 -4.25 26.32 -16.96
C GLU A 143 -5.24 26.29 -15.81
N GLY A 144 -5.69 27.44 -15.31
CA GLY A 144 -6.70 27.50 -14.25
C GLY A 144 -8.07 26.93 -14.67
N VAL A 145 -8.47 27.10 -15.93
CA VAL A 145 -9.68 26.45 -16.48
C VAL A 145 -9.47 24.93 -16.61
N GLU A 146 -8.32 24.50 -17.11
CA GLU A 146 -7.97 23.09 -17.28
C GLU A 146 -7.87 22.34 -15.95
N HIS A 147 -7.32 22.99 -14.92
CA HIS A 147 -7.23 22.45 -13.55
C HIS A 147 -8.49 22.73 -12.71
N GLY A 148 -9.47 23.46 -13.26
CA GLY A 148 -10.78 23.72 -12.70
C GLY A 148 -10.80 24.81 -11.62
N PHE A 149 -11.22 26.03 -11.98
CA PHE A 149 -11.59 27.06 -11.01
C PHE A 149 -12.80 26.60 -10.18
N ARG A 150 -12.58 26.41 -8.87
CA ARG A 150 -13.59 26.24 -7.80
C ARG A 150 -14.85 25.46 -8.23
N VAL A 151 -14.66 24.18 -8.52
CA VAL A 151 -15.76 23.26 -8.79
C VAL A 151 -16.48 22.92 -7.47
N SER A 152 -17.81 23.09 -7.42
CA SER A 152 -18.62 22.68 -6.26
C SER A 152 -18.39 21.20 -5.91
N GLN A 153 -18.61 20.78 -4.66
CA GLN A 153 -18.42 19.38 -4.26
C GLN A 153 -19.18 18.40 -5.16
N ARG A 154 -20.43 18.75 -5.52
CA ARG A 154 -21.28 17.97 -6.42
C ARG A 154 -20.70 17.90 -7.83
N SER A 155 -20.25 19.02 -8.36
CA SER A 155 -19.64 19.08 -9.69
C SER A 155 -18.31 18.31 -9.74
N ARG A 156 -17.51 18.31 -8.66
CA ARG A 156 -16.28 17.49 -8.57
C ARG A 156 -16.61 16.00 -8.64
N GLY A 157 -17.64 15.56 -7.91
CA GLY A 157 -18.13 14.19 -7.99
C GLY A 157 -18.61 13.79 -9.39
N GLN A 158 -19.28 14.69 -10.10
CA GLN A 158 -19.72 14.45 -11.49
C GLN A 158 -18.53 14.33 -12.46
N ILE A 159 -17.52 15.19 -12.33
CA ILE A 159 -16.29 15.09 -13.13
C ILE A 159 -15.63 13.74 -12.91
N ILE A 160 -15.44 13.32 -11.64
CA ILE A 160 -14.84 12.02 -11.33
C ILE A 160 -15.64 10.89 -11.99
N ARG A 161 -16.96 10.87 -11.85
CA ARG A 161 -17.82 9.82 -12.46
C ARG A 161 -17.69 9.79 -13.98
N HIS A 162 -17.77 10.95 -14.63
CA HIS A 162 -17.69 11.06 -16.08
C HIS A 162 -16.33 10.59 -16.60
N THR A 163 -15.24 11.07 -16.02
CA THR A 163 -13.88 10.69 -16.41
C THR A 163 -13.63 9.20 -16.15
N MET A 164 -14.09 8.66 -15.02
CA MET A 164 -13.92 7.24 -14.71
C MET A 164 -14.72 6.33 -15.66
N ASP A 165 -15.90 6.75 -16.12
CA ASP A 165 -16.67 6.04 -17.16
C ASP A 165 -15.94 6.06 -18.52
N GLN A 166 -15.33 7.19 -18.88
CA GLN A 166 -14.48 7.27 -20.09
C GLN A 166 -13.25 6.34 -19.99
N ILE A 167 -12.56 6.34 -18.86
CA ILE A 167 -11.43 5.43 -18.61
C ILE A 167 -11.90 3.98 -18.71
N HIS A 168 -13.06 3.63 -18.13
CA HIS A 168 -13.59 2.28 -18.22
C HIS A 168 -13.83 1.84 -19.67
N LYS A 169 -14.44 2.71 -20.50
CA LYS A 169 -14.63 2.47 -21.93
C LYS A 169 -13.31 2.28 -22.68
N GLN A 170 -12.31 3.11 -22.38
CA GLN A 170 -10.97 2.98 -22.99
C GLN A 170 -10.28 1.68 -22.58
N MET A 171 -10.37 1.28 -21.32
CA MET A 171 -9.83 0.01 -20.84
C MET A 171 -10.52 -1.20 -21.50
N LEU A 172 -11.83 -1.15 -21.70
CA LEU A 172 -12.55 -2.17 -22.46
C LEU A 172 -12.10 -2.21 -23.92
N ALA A 173 -11.98 -1.05 -24.57
CA ALA A 173 -11.48 -0.98 -25.94
C ALA A 173 -10.05 -1.55 -26.07
N LEU A 174 -9.16 -1.24 -25.11
CA LEU A 174 -7.82 -1.81 -25.04
C LEU A 174 -7.88 -3.33 -24.97
N LYS A 175 -8.68 -3.89 -24.06
CA LYS A 175 -8.88 -5.34 -23.97
C LYS A 175 -9.37 -5.94 -25.29
N HIS A 176 -10.34 -5.32 -25.95
CA HIS A 176 -10.87 -5.82 -27.22
C HIS A 176 -9.84 -5.77 -28.35
N GLN A 177 -8.96 -4.76 -28.37
CA GLN A 177 -7.96 -4.58 -29.42
C GLN A 177 -6.71 -5.43 -29.22
N THR A 178 -6.22 -5.55 -27.97
CA THR A 178 -4.91 -6.16 -27.68
C THR A 178 -5.00 -7.42 -26.82
N GLY A 179 -6.19 -7.77 -26.32
CA GLY A 179 -6.37 -8.86 -25.34
C GLY A 179 -5.85 -8.51 -23.94
N THR A 180 -5.35 -7.29 -23.71
CA THR A 180 -4.77 -6.89 -22.42
C THR A 180 -5.86 -6.75 -21.36
N SER A 181 -5.72 -7.48 -20.26
CA SER A 181 -6.61 -7.40 -19.11
C SER A 181 -6.06 -6.44 -18.06
N SER A 182 -6.88 -5.49 -17.63
CA SER A 182 -6.50 -4.44 -16.67
C SER A 182 -7.58 -4.26 -15.61
N PHE A 183 -7.17 -3.82 -14.43
CA PHE A 183 -8.07 -3.31 -13.39
C PHE A 183 -7.52 -2.01 -12.80
N ILE A 184 -8.41 -1.18 -12.24
CA ILE A 184 -8.08 0.12 -11.66
C ILE A 184 -8.82 0.34 -10.34
N PHE A 185 -8.10 0.90 -9.37
CA PHE A 185 -8.66 1.49 -8.14
C PHE A 185 -8.54 3.00 -8.22
N SER A 186 -9.62 3.71 -7.93
CA SER A 186 -9.64 5.17 -7.83
C SER A 186 -10.38 5.59 -6.58
N ALA A 187 -9.74 6.44 -5.77
CA ALA A 187 -10.27 6.90 -4.50
C ALA A 187 -9.96 8.39 -4.32
N ARG A 188 -10.75 9.07 -3.48
CA ARG A 188 -10.53 10.48 -3.16
C ARG A 188 -9.38 10.62 -2.17
N ASN A 189 -8.65 11.74 -2.27
CA ASN A 189 -7.58 12.13 -1.35
C ASN A 189 -8.03 13.16 -0.31
N ASN A 190 -9.28 13.60 -0.37
CA ASN A 190 -9.83 14.58 0.54
C ASN A 190 -11.24 14.17 0.99
N THR A 191 -11.68 14.67 2.13
CA THR A 191 -13.03 14.42 2.66
C THR A 191 -14.08 15.34 2.06
N SER A 192 -13.66 16.39 1.34
CA SER A 192 -14.57 17.42 0.82
C SER A 192 -15.43 16.98 -0.36
N VAL A 193 -15.14 15.84 -1.00
CA VAL A 193 -15.96 15.34 -2.12
C VAL A 193 -16.64 14.07 -1.68
N ASP A 194 -17.97 14.03 -1.66
CA ASP A 194 -18.70 12.80 -1.39
C ASP A 194 -18.68 11.86 -2.61
N ASN A 195 -17.71 10.95 -2.63
CA ASN A 195 -17.56 9.96 -3.68
C ASN A 195 -16.98 8.67 -3.13
N LYS A 196 -17.59 7.54 -3.48
CA LYS A 196 -17.11 6.20 -3.10
C LYS A 196 -15.93 5.78 -3.98
N PRO A 197 -15.00 4.94 -3.47
CA PRO A 197 -13.95 4.37 -4.30
C PRO A 197 -14.53 3.62 -5.50
N PHE A 198 -13.93 3.85 -6.67
CA PHE A 198 -14.24 3.13 -7.90
C PHE A 198 -13.30 1.95 -8.06
N PHE A 199 -13.87 0.82 -8.44
CA PHE A 199 -13.14 -0.33 -8.93
C PHE A 199 -13.72 -0.74 -10.28
N TYR A 200 -12.85 -0.80 -11.29
CA TYR A 200 -13.19 -1.39 -12.57
C TYR A 200 -12.19 -2.47 -12.92
N ALA A 201 -12.69 -3.57 -13.45
CA ALA A 201 -11.90 -4.63 -14.05
C ALA A 201 -12.45 -4.90 -15.44
N THR A 202 -11.56 -5.12 -16.40
CA THR A 202 -11.95 -5.41 -17.79
C THR A 202 -12.52 -6.83 -17.97
N ASP A 203 -12.24 -7.74 -17.04
CA ASP A 203 -12.58 -9.15 -17.09
C ASP A 203 -12.82 -9.73 -15.68
N HIS A 204 -13.50 -10.87 -15.62
CA HIS A 204 -13.79 -11.55 -14.36
C HIS A 204 -12.51 -12.08 -13.70
N ALA A 205 -11.50 -12.49 -14.49
CA ALA A 205 -10.27 -13.03 -13.93
C ALA A 205 -9.44 -11.95 -13.22
N SER A 206 -9.40 -10.70 -13.73
CA SER A 206 -8.81 -9.57 -12.99
C SER A 206 -9.54 -9.28 -11.68
N ARG A 207 -10.87 -9.41 -11.67
CA ARG A 207 -11.67 -9.25 -10.45
C ARG A 207 -11.37 -10.37 -9.44
N ASP A 208 -11.29 -11.60 -9.92
CA ASP A 208 -10.95 -12.77 -9.12
C ASP A 208 -9.51 -12.73 -8.64
N PHE A 209 -8.58 -12.16 -9.40
CA PHE A 209 -7.20 -11.99 -8.98
C PHE A 209 -7.11 -11.13 -7.71
N VAL A 210 -7.90 -10.07 -7.59
CA VAL A 210 -7.95 -9.28 -6.34
C VAL A 210 -8.51 -10.13 -5.18
N ARG A 211 -9.60 -10.85 -5.41
CA ARG A 211 -10.27 -11.64 -4.36
C ARG A 211 -9.51 -12.88 -3.92
N LEU A 212 -9.04 -13.67 -4.87
CA LEU A 212 -8.42 -14.97 -4.67
C LEU A 212 -6.89 -14.87 -4.65
N GLY A 213 -6.32 -14.08 -5.56
CA GLY A 213 -4.86 -13.90 -5.66
C GLY A 213 -4.33 -13.01 -4.55
N MET A 214 -4.91 -11.83 -4.35
CA MET A 214 -4.51 -10.92 -3.28
C MET A 214 -5.19 -11.24 -1.94
N LYS A 215 -6.18 -12.13 -1.93
CA LYS A 215 -6.94 -12.53 -0.73
C LYS A 215 -7.57 -11.34 0.00
N ARG A 216 -8.07 -10.36 -0.76
CA ARG A 216 -8.69 -9.16 -0.23
C ARG A 216 -10.04 -8.93 -0.88
N ASP A 217 -10.99 -8.42 -0.11
CA ASP A 217 -12.18 -7.88 -0.74
C ASP A 217 -11.85 -6.59 -1.50
N ILE A 218 -12.52 -6.41 -2.62
CA ILE A 218 -12.33 -5.29 -3.53
C ILE A 218 -12.73 -3.98 -2.85
N MET A 219 -13.87 -3.98 -2.16
CA MET A 219 -14.37 -2.78 -1.51
C MET A 219 -13.49 -2.41 -0.33
N ASP A 220 -13.08 -3.39 0.48
CA ASP A 220 -12.15 -3.18 1.58
C ASP A 220 -10.82 -2.60 1.10
N THR A 221 -10.30 -3.11 -0.02
CA THR A 221 -9.08 -2.58 -0.64
C THR A 221 -9.26 -1.14 -1.10
N GLY A 222 -10.40 -0.82 -1.71
CA GLY A 222 -10.74 0.56 -2.11
C GLY A 222 -10.84 1.51 -0.92
N ILE A 223 -11.48 1.10 0.17
CA ILE A 223 -11.62 1.88 1.41
C ILE A 223 -10.27 2.06 2.09
N GLN A 224 -9.44 1.02 2.16
CA GLN A 224 -8.09 1.12 2.72
C GLN A 224 -7.21 2.07 1.90
N TYR A 225 -7.31 1.99 0.57
CA TYR A 225 -6.60 2.90 -0.32
C TYR A 225 -7.05 4.35 -0.13
N GLU A 226 -8.36 4.60 -0.03
CA GLU A 226 -8.91 5.91 0.29
C GLU A 226 -8.43 6.42 1.66
N GLY A 227 -8.49 5.59 2.69
CA GLY A 227 -8.03 5.94 4.04
C GLY A 227 -6.54 6.28 4.08
N TYR A 228 -5.73 5.59 3.26
CA TYR A 228 -4.32 5.91 3.09
C TYR A 228 -4.14 7.28 2.41
N LEU A 229 -4.88 7.57 1.33
CA LEU A 229 -4.77 8.84 0.62
C LEU A 229 -5.20 10.05 1.47
N ILE A 230 -6.23 9.89 2.30
CA ILE A 230 -6.75 11.00 3.13
C ILE A 230 -5.84 11.27 4.32
N ASN A 231 -5.40 10.23 5.03
CA ASN A 231 -4.73 10.39 6.32
C ASN A 231 -3.24 10.05 6.31
N ASN A 232 -2.65 9.70 5.15
CA ASN A 232 -1.30 9.12 5.07
C ASN A 232 -1.07 8.03 6.12
N LEU A 233 -2.14 7.28 6.43
CA LEU A 233 -2.10 6.26 7.47
C LEU A 233 -1.36 5.05 6.89
N ALA A 234 -0.03 5.11 6.90
CA ALA A 234 0.85 3.95 6.74
C ALA A 234 0.49 2.79 7.69
N GLY A 235 -0.37 3.05 8.69
CA GLY A 235 -0.89 2.11 9.66
C GLY A 235 -2.30 1.54 9.41
N SER A 236 -3.06 1.92 8.37
CA SER A 236 -4.37 1.27 8.11
C SER A 236 -4.23 -0.17 7.58
N ALA A 237 -3.03 -0.51 7.11
CA ALA A 237 -2.57 -1.88 6.93
C ALA A 237 -1.67 -2.35 8.08
N SER A 238 -1.83 -1.81 9.30
CA SER A 238 -1.10 -2.36 10.44
C SER A 238 -1.58 -3.79 10.66
N ASN A 239 -0.70 -4.72 10.35
CA ASN A 239 -0.85 -6.11 10.71
C ASN A 239 -1.27 -6.15 12.19
N ARG A 240 -2.39 -6.79 12.51
CA ARG A 240 -2.89 -6.96 13.89
C ARG A 240 -1.74 -7.35 14.84
N GLN A 241 -0.78 -8.13 14.35
CA GLN A 241 0.44 -8.51 15.08
C GLN A 241 1.38 -7.34 15.41
N ALA A 242 1.54 -6.37 14.51
CA ALA A 242 2.32 -5.15 14.75
C ALA A 242 1.65 -4.25 15.80
N ARG A 243 0.32 -4.13 15.76
CA ARG A 243 -0.45 -3.42 16.80
C ARG A 243 -0.32 -4.12 18.15
N LEU A 244 -0.53 -5.44 18.20
CA LEU A 244 -0.30 -6.24 19.42
C LEU A 244 1.12 -6.06 19.96
N LYS A 245 2.14 -6.15 19.12
CA LYS A 245 3.54 -5.97 19.54
C LYS A 245 3.78 -4.58 20.14
N ARG A 246 3.20 -3.54 19.55
CA ARG A 246 3.29 -2.17 20.07
C ARG A 246 2.68 -2.07 21.46
N VAL A 247 1.41 -2.45 21.61
CA VAL A 247 0.70 -2.34 22.91
C VAL A 247 1.39 -3.17 23.99
N ARG A 248 1.83 -4.40 23.68
CA ARG A 248 2.64 -5.22 24.60
C ARG A 248 3.90 -4.52 25.09
N THR A 249 4.58 -3.81 24.20
CA THR A 249 5.81 -3.06 24.52
C THR A 249 5.48 -1.88 25.43
N VAL A 250 4.40 -1.15 25.12
CA VAL A 250 3.95 0.00 25.93
C VAL A 250 3.56 -0.43 27.33
N CYS A 251 2.68 -1.43 27.49
CA CYS A 251 2.30 -1.95 28.80
C CYS A 251 3.51 -2.42 29.61
N GLY A 252 4.43 -3.16 28.99
CA GLY A 252 5.66 -3.63 29.64
C GLY A 252 6.54 -2.48 30.13
N LEU A 253 6.66 -1.41 29.35
CA LEU A 253 7.40 -0.21 29.74
C LEU A 253 6.72 0.56 30.86
N LEU A 254 5.38 0.71 30.84
CA LEU A 254 4.65 1.41 31.89
C LEU A 254 4.78 0.69 33.24
N ILE A 255 4.63 -0.64 33.27
CA ILE A 255 4.80 -1.45 34.47
C ILE A 255 6.23 -1.30 35.04
N GLN A 256 7.25 -1.39 34.17
CA GLN A 256 8.65 -1.23 34.59
C GLN A 256 8.96 0.19 35.07
N LYS A 257 8.46 1.21 34.37
CA LYS A 257 8.64 2.61 34.78
C LYS A 257 7.99 2.88 36.13
N GLY A 258 6.76 2.39 36.35
CA GLY A 258 6.08 2.51 37.64
C GLY A 258 6.90 1.89 38.78
N LEU A 259 7.44 0.69 38.57
CA LEU A 259 8.26 0.01 39.57
C LEU A 259 9.56 0.77 39.86
N ALA A 260 10.22 1.27 38.81
CA ALA A 260 11.46 2.02 38.95
C ALA A 260 11.26 3.36 39.68
N VAL A 261 10.11 4.01 39.47
CA VAL A 261 9.74 5.24 40.18
C VAL A 261 9.55 4.97 41.68
N VAL A 262 8.80 3.92 42.02
CA VAL A 262 8.43 3.63 43.40
C VAL A 262 9.60 3.04 44.21
N THR A 263 10.45 2.22 43.58
CA THR A 263 11.62 1.62 44.25
C THR A 263 12.90 2.46 44.17
N GLY A 264 12.96 3.46 43.29
CA GLY A 264 14.16 4.23 43.00
C GLY A 264 15.26 3.46 42.24
N LEU A 265 15.02 2.20 41.87
CA LEU A 265 16.00 1.30 41.27
C LEU A 265 15.66 1.02 39.80
N LYS A 266 16.60 1.33 38.90
CA LYS A 266 16.38 1.28 37.44
C LYS A 266 16.49 -0.12 36.81
N ASP A 267 17.14 -1.08 37.48
CA ASP A 267 17.47 -2.40 36.91
C ASP A 267 16.57 -3.54 37.40
N ILE A 268 15.43 -3.23 38.04
CA ILE A 268 14.50 -4.26 38.52
C ILE A 268 13.63 -4.76 37.36
N ARG A 269 13.65 -6.08 37.15
CA ARG A 269 12.77 -6.76 36.20
C ARG A 269 11.63 -7.46 36.93
N VAL A 270 10.41 -7.21 36.47
CA VAL A 270 9.21 -7.90 36.95
C VAL A 270 9.22 -9.36 36.46
N ILE A 271 9.01 -10.28 37.39
CA ILE A 271 8.87 -11.71 37.10
C ILE A 271 7.39 -12.06 37.28
N TYR A 272 6.72 -12.48 36.20
CA TYR A 272 5.27 -12.70 36.17
C TYR A 272 4.82 -14.11 36.59
N SER A 273 5.73 -14.99 37.02
CA SER A 273 5.35 -16.25 37.66
C SER A 273 4.90 -16.00 39.09
N GLU A 274 3.84 -16.67 39.58
CA GLU A 274 3.31 -16.52 40.95
C GLU A 274 4.43 -16.47 42.02
N ALA A 275 5.24 -17.54 42.12
CA ALA A 275 6.33 -17.63 43.10
C ALA A 275 7.53 -16.68 42.84
N GLY A 276 7.59 -16.04 41.67
CA GLY A 276 8.60 -15.04 41.32
C GLY A 276 8.14 -13.62 41.61
N TYR A 277 6.85 -13.36 41.39
CA TYR A 277 6.17 -12.13 41.75
C TYR A 277 6.09 -11.97 43.27
N ASP A 278 5.71 -13.01 44.01
CA ASP A 278 5.68 -12.98 45.47
C ASP A 278 7.07 -12.65 46.07
N ARG A 279 8.16 -13.13 45.45
CA ARG A 279 9.52 -12.75 45.86
C ARG A 279 9.85 -11.31 45.56
N LEU A 280 9.34 -10.75 44.47
CA LEU A 280 9.51 -9.36 44.11
C LEU A 280 8.81 -8.48 45.15
N VAL A 281 7.55 -8.80 45.47
CA VAL A 281 6.75 -8.11 46.49
C VAL A 281 7.41 -8.19 47.86
N LEU A 282 7.82 -9.38 48.32
CA LEU A 282 8.50 -9.55 49.62
C LEU A 282 9.84 -8.82 49.71
N LYS A 283 10.55 -8.66 48.59
CA LYS A 283 11.88 -8.04 48.57
C LYS A 283 11.80 -6.52 48.53
N HIS A 284 10.81 -5.97 47.82
CA HIS A 284 10.73 -4.54 47.56
C HIS A 284 9.58 -3.85 48.29
N GLY A 285 8.62 -4.59 48.86
CA GLY A 285 7.50 -4.05 49.62
C GLY A 285 6.37 -3.48 48.77
N PHE A 286 6.42 -3.60 47.44
CA PHE A 286 5.40 -3.03 46.54
C PHE A 286 4.67 -4.12 45.76
N ALA A 287 3.35 -4.04 45.74
CA ALA A 287 2.48 -4.87 44.89
C ALA A 287 1.78 -4.00 43.85
N LEU A 288 1.39 -4.63 42.75
CA LEU A 288 0.67 -3.98 41.65
C LEU A 288 -0.81 -4.27 41.86
N GLU A 289 -1.56 -3.24 42.24
CA GLU A 289 -3.00 -3.34 42.47
C GLU A 289 -3.79 -2.85 41.25
N GLY A 290 -5.09 -3.18 41.21
CA GLY A 290 -6.00 -2.74 40.14
C GLY A 290 -5.76 -3.39 38.77
N TRP A 291 -5.19 -4.60 38.75
CA TRP A 291 -4.99 -5.35 37.51
C TRP A 291 -6.34 -5.70 36.84
N PRO A 292 -6.61 -5.27 35.60
CA PRO A 292 -7.94 -5.37 35.00
C PRO A 292 -8.32 -6.77 34.47
N LEU A 293 -7.37 -7.72 34.46
CA LEU A 293 -7.59 -9.06 33.91
C LEU A 293 -7.79 -10.10 35.02
N SER A 294 -8.52 -11.17 34.71
CA SER A 294 -8.79 -12.26 35.67
C SER A 294 -7.54 -13.04 36.12
N LYS A 295 -6.45 -12.96 35.36
CA LYS A 295 -5.18 -13.63 35.67
C LYS A 295 -4.02 -12.67 35.49
N PHE A 296 -3.12 -12.63 36.48
CA PHE A 296 -1.88 -11.88 36.38
C PHE A 296 -0.89 -12.60 35.46
N ARG A 297 -0.50 -11.96 34.36
CA ARG A 297 0.38 -12.54 33.31
C ARG A 297 1.24 -11.46 32.68
N ALA A 298 2.34 -11.86 32.06
CA ALA A 298 3.19 -10.93 31.32
C ALA A 298 2.42 -10.34 30.13
N PRO A 299 2.55 -9.03 29.83
CA PRO A 299 1.92 -8.44 28.66
C PRO A 299 2.25 -9.18 27.35
N GLY A 300 3.46 -9.73 27.25
CA GLY A 300 3.91 -10.53 26.10
C GLY A 300 3.05 -11.77 25.80
N ASP A 301 2.45 -12.36 26.84
CA ASP A 301 1.67 -13.61 26.75
C ASP A 301 0.17 -13.36 26.49
N ILE A 302 -0.27 -12.10 26.52
CA ILE A 302 -1.67 -11.73 26.25
C ILE A 302 -1.91 -11.72 24.74
N SER A 303 -2.77 -12.61 24.25
CA SER A 303 -3.10 -12.76 22.83
C SER A 303 -4.27 -11.90 22.36
N SER A 304 -5.14 -11.47 23.28
CA SER A 304 -6.28 -10.61 22.98
C SER A 304 -5.85 -9.14 22.96
N ILE A 305 -6.32 -8.40 21.95
CA ILE A 305 -6.02 -6.98 21.83
C ILE A 305 -6.86 -6.14 22.78
N GLU A 306 -8.11 -6.54 23.01
CA GLU A 306 -9.04 -5.87 23.92
C GLU A 306 -8.53 -5.95 25.37
N GLU A 307 -8.01 -7.12 25.78
CA GLU A 307 -7.40 -7.30 27.11
C GLU A 307 -6.13 -6.46 27.29
N LEU A 308 -5.35 -6.29 26.22
CA LEU A 308 -4.14 -5.45 26.23
C LEU A 308 -4.48 -3.96 26.29
N GLU A 309 -5.50 -3.52 25.57
CA GLU A 309 -5.97 -2.12 25.56
C GLU A 309 -6.65 -1.75 26.89
N ALA A 310 -7.37 -2.69 27.51
CA ALA A 310 -7.88 -2.53 28.87
C ALA A 310 -6.74 -2.39 29.89
N LEU A 311 -5.67 -3.17 29.74
CA LEU A 311 -4.47 -3.07 30.58
C LEU A 311 -3.73 -1.75 30.37
N GLU A 312 -3.53 -1.32 29.13
CA GLU A 312 -2.93 -0.02 28.79
C GLU A 312 -3.72 1.13 29.42
N SER A 313 -5.03 1.13 29.23
CA SER A 313 -5.93 2.14 29.80
C SER A 313 -5.89 2.15 31.34
N ALA A 314 -5.84 0.98 31.99
CA ALA A 314 -5.76 0.92 33.45
C ALA A 314 -4.43 1.46 33.98
N LEU A 315 -3.31 1.22 33.28
CA LEU A 315 -1.99 1.73 33.65
C LEU A 315 -1.87 3.25 33.42
N GLU A 316 -2.44 3.78 32.33
CA GLU A 316 -2.40 5.22 32.03
C GLU A 316 -3.30 6.04 32.95
N ASN A 317 -4.49 5.54 33.27
CA ASN A 317 -5.43 6.20 34.16
C ASN A 317 -5.08 6.04 35.65
N GLY A 318 -3.99 5.32 35.97
CA GLY A 318 -3.54 5.09 37.35
C GLY A 318 -4.41 4.12 38.15
N VAL A 319 -5.40 3.46 37.50
CA VAL A 319 -6.22 2.40 38.11
C VAL A 319 -5.35 1.20 38.47
N CYS A 320 -4.37 0.89 37.61
CA CYS A 320 -3.34 -0.11 37.88
C CYS A 320 -2.02 0.59 38.24
N CYS A 321 -1.63 0.54 39.50
CA CYS A 321 -0.43 1.19 40.01
C CYS A 321 0.28 0.36 41.09
N TRP A 322 1.54 0.73 41.37
CA TRP A 322 2.33 0.08 42.41
C TRP A 322 2.03 0.75 43.76
N ILE A 323 1.60 -0.05 44.72
CA ILE A 323 1.21 0.39 46.07
C ILE A 323 2.11 -0.29 47.11
N GLU A 324 2.50 0.48 48.13
CA GLU A 324 3.26 -0.03 49.27
C GLU A 324 2.39 -0.99 50.09
N GLN A 325 2.90 -2.20 50.33
CA GLN A 325 2.22 -3.21 51.10
C GLN A 325 2.53 -3.04 52.58
N THR A 326 1.50 -3.23 53.40
CA THR A 326 1.63 -3.21 54.85
C THR A 326 2.33 -4.46 55.38
N ASP A 327 2.86 -4.40 56.60
CA ASP A 327 3.54 -5.53 57.25
C ASP A 327 2.63 -6.77 57.44
N GLU A 328 1.31 -6.57 57.45
CA GLU A 328 0.31 -7.65 57.54
C GLU A 328 0.17 -8.37 56.20
N GLU A 329 0.05 -7.62 55.10
CA GLU A 329 -0.04 -8.18 53.74
C GLU A 329 1.25 -8.89 53.33
N LEU A 330 2.41 -8.36 53.73
CA LEU A 330 3.71 -9.01 53.51
C LEU A 330 3.85 -10.33 54.29
N LYS A 331 3.19 -10.48 55.44
CA LYS A 331 3.12 -11.77 56.16
C LYS A 331 2.26 -12.77 55.40
N GLU A 332 1.11 -12.37 54.88
CA GLU A 332 0.27 -13.26 54.07
C GLU A 332 1.01 -13.75 52.80
N VAL A 333 1.74 -12.87 52.12
CA VAL A 333 2.56 -13.25 50.95
C VAL A 333 3.65 -14.25 51.36
N ARG A 334 4.26 -14.07 52.54
CA ARG A 334 5.26 -14.99 53.10
C ARG A 334 4.67 -16.37 53.38
N GLU A 335 3.48 -16.41 53.98
CA GLU A 335 2.77 -17.66 54.28
C GLU A 335 2.36 -18.41 53.00
N ARG A 336 1.82 -17.71 51.99
CA ARG A 336 1.52 -18.29 50.66
C ARG A 336 2.77 -18.93 50.03
N MET A 337 3.92 -18.26 50.12
CA MET A 337 5.20 -18.78 49.63
C MET A 337 5.69 -20.02 50.40
N GLU A 338 5.46 -20.09 51.72
CA GLU A 338 5.80 -21.27 52.52
C GLU A 338 4.95 -22.49 52.17
N VAL A 339 3.66 -22.29 51.91
CA VAL A 339 2.77 -23.36 51.43
C VAL A 339 3.27 -23.91 50.09
N HIS A 340 3.64 -23.03 49.15
CA HIS A 340 4.21 -23.46 47.87
C HIS A 340 5.56 -24.18 48.01
N LYS A 341 6.43 -23.77 48.94
CA LYS A 341 7.69 -24.48 49.24
C LYS A 341 7.43 -25.88 49.82
N LYS A 342 6.47 -26.01 50.74
CA LYS A 342 6.07 -27.29 51.35
C LYS A 342 5.44 -28.24 50.33
N ALA A 343 4.63 -27.74 49.40
CA ALA A 343 4.07 -28.52 48.30
C ALA A 343 5.13 -29.04 47.32
N ARG A 344 6.19 -28.26 47.07
CA ARG A 344 7.29 -28.64 46.18
C ARG A 344 8.22 -29.70 46.79
N LYS A 345 8.42 -29.68 48.12
CA LYS A 345 9.16 -30.73 48.86
C LYS A 345 8.43 -32.08 48.90
N LYS A 346 7.10 -32.11 48.83
CA LYS A 346 6.29 -33.35 48.81
C LYS A 346 6.29 -34.09 47.46
N LYS A 347 6.80 -33.50 46.38
CA LYS A 347 6.86 -34.11 45.03
C LYS A 347 8.22 -34.77 44.68
N ALA A 348 9.10 -34.99 45.65
CA ALA A 348 10.33 -35.77 45.47
C ALA A 348 10.34 -36.98 46.42
N PRO A 349 10.36 -38.20 45.87
CA PRO A 349 11.45 -39.15 46.14
C PRO A 349 11.92 -39.78 44.80
N VAL A 350 13.18 -40.18 44.58
CA VAL A 350 13.96 -41.26 45.23
C VAL A 350 15.44 -41.05 44.85
N GLU A 351 16.34 -41.22 45.82
CA GLU A 351 17.78 -41.40 45.60
C GLU A 351 18.09 -42.82 45.13
N GLY A 352 19.02 -42.97 44.19
CA GLY A 352 19.63 -44.24 43.80
C GLY A 352 21.11 -44.02 43.52
N ASP A 353 21.93 -44.65 44.34
CA ASP A 353 23.38 -44.50 44.47
C ASP A 353 24.17 -45.39 43.45
N MET A 354 25.48 -45.17 43.43
CA MET A 354 26.55 -45.56 42.49
C MET A 354 26.69 -46.98 41.86
N SER A 355 27.41 -46.98 40.72
CA SER A 355 28.50 -47.87 40.25
C SER A 355 28.28 -49.12 39.36
N ASP A 356 29.13 -49.17 38.33
CA ASP A 356 29.66 -50.23 37.45
C ASP A 356 28.75 -51.15 36.60
N SER A 357 28.89 -51.06 35.27
CA SER A 357 29.44 -52.12 34.41
C SER A 357 29.28 -51.81 32.91
N GLU A 358 30.29 -52.25 32.15
CA GLU A 358 30.53 -52.02 30.72
C GLU A 358 29.68 -52.87 29.76
N THR A 359 29.83 -52.55 28.45
CA THR A 359 29.51 -53.30 27.21
C THR A 359 28.05 -53.28 26.74
N SER A 360 27.68 -53.17 25.45
CA SER A 360 28.33 -53.19 24.12
C SER A 360 27.32 -52.54 23.12
N ASP A 361 27.73 -51.63 22.26
CA ASP A 361 28.10 -51.81 20.83
C ASP A 361 26.96 -52.21 19.85
N ALA A 362 26.89 -51.44 18.75
CA ALA A 362 26.06 -51.51 17.52
C ALA A 362 25.16 -50.28 17.33
N GLY A 363 25.29 -49.42 16.32
CA GLY A 363 26.20 -49.36 15.18
C GLY A 363 25.81 -48.14 14.32
N SER A 364 26.81 -47.51 13.71
CA SER A 364 26.86 -47.15 12.28
C SER A 364 25.56 -46.62 11.60
N GLY A 365 25.52 -45.43 10.98
CA GLY A 365 26.61 -44.55 10.67
C GLY A 365 26.32 -43.50 9.59
N LYS A 366 27.44 -42.90 9.17
CA LYS A 366 27.73 -42.18 7.91
C LYS A 366 27.11 -40.80 7.68
N ARG A 367 27.92 -39.83 8.13
CA ARG A 367 28.45 -38.71 7.32
C ARG A 367 28.36 -38.91 5.79
N LYS A 368 28.09 -37.81 5.07
CA LYS A 368 29.05 -37.32 4.06
C LYS A 368 29.05 -35.79 4.02
N ARG A 369 30.23 -35.24 4.31
CA ARG A 369 30.65 -33.86 4.05
C ARG A 369 31.14 -33.75 2.60
N SER A 370 30.95 -32.60 1.99
CA SER A 370 31.90 -31.98 1.07
C SER A 370 31.69 -30.47 1.18
N ALA A 371 32.65 -29.57 1.03
CA ALA A 371 34.09 -29.58 1.10
C ALA A 371 34.43 -28.08 1.14
N LYS A 372 35.44 -27.76 1.92
CA LYS A 372 35.91 -26.43 2.27
C LYS A 372 36.62 -25.79 1.07
N VAL A 373 36.32 -24.54 0.75
CA VAL A 373 37.33 -23.61 0.21
C VAL A 373 37.46 -22.46 1.20
N LYS A 374 38.69 -22.29 1.67
CA LYS A 374 39.14 -21.19 2.51
C LYS A 374 39.32 -19.98 1.61
N ASP A 375 38.98 -18.79 2.09
CA ASP A 375 39.99 -17.74 2.06
C ASP A 375 39.88 -16.79 3.25
N ALA A 376 41.03 -16.30 3.67
CA ALA A 376 41.31 -15.72 4.96
C ALA A 376 41.48 -14.20 4.88
N ARG A 377 41.01 -13.48 5.92
CA ARG A 377 41.71 -12.40 6.65
C ARG A 377 40.69 -11.72 7.59
N SER A 378 40.87 -11.83 8.92
CA SER A 378 41.61 -10.90 9.80
C SER A 378 40.80 -9.61 10.04
N VAL A 379 40.57 -9.01 11.22
CA VAL A 379 41.18 -8.99 12.56
C VAL A 379 40.13 -8.49 13.56
N LYS A 380 40.31 -8.85 14.84
CA LYS A 380 39.66 -8.38 16.08
C LYS A 380 39.43 -6.85 16.15
N LYS A 381 38.32 -6.40 16.79
CA LYS A 381 38.35 -5.66 18.09
C LYS A 381 36.95 -5.21 18.60
N ARG A 382 36.77 -5.45 19.91
CA ARG A 382 36.06 -4.75 21.00
C ARG A 382 34.90 -3.76 20.72
N ARG A 383 33.88 -3.92 21.60
CA ARG A 383 32.76 -3.02 21.95
C ARG A 383 33.19 -1.60 22.38
N VAL A 384 32.33 -0.59 22.19
CA VAL A 384 31.55 0.18 23.22
C VAL A 384 31.00 1.54 22.67
N SER A 385 29.70 1.79 22.95
CA SER A 385 28.83 2.99 23.13
C SER A 385 28.95 4.34 22.38
N ALA A 386 27.79 4.75 21.83
CA ALA A 386 26.93 5.95 22.04
C ALA A 386 27.46 7.38 22.33
N ALA A 387 26.72 8.33 21.70
CA ALA A 387 26.57 9.79 21.94
C ALA A 387 27.73 10.66 21.43
N THR A 388 27.57 11.83 20.78
CA THR A 388 26.50 12.85 20.62
C THR A 388 27.00 13.79 19.48
N VAL A 389 26.18 14.29 18.53
CA VAL A 389 25.70 15.70 18.40
C VAL A 389 26.86 16.70 18.17
N ASP A 390 26.97 17.54 17.13
CA ASP A 390 26.00 18.37 16.40
C ASP A 390 26.63 19.01 15.13
N SER A 391 25.78 19.65 14.30
CA SER A 391 26.02 20.83 13.42
C SER A 391 27.28 20.94 12.53
N ASP A 392 27.11 21.04 11.21
CA ASP A 392 27.09 22.36 10.54
C ASP A 392 26.84 22.28 9.02
N SER A 393 26.18 23.34 8.57
CA SER A 393 25.86 23.75 7.20
C SER A 393 27.07 23.95 6.29
N ASN A 394 27.00 23.49 5.03
CA ASN A 394 27.26 24.32 3.84
C ASN A 394 27.09 23.50 2.55
N VAL A 395 26.28 23.97 1.59
CA VAL A 395 26.69 24.22 0.19
C VAL A 395 25.65 25.16 -0.42
N SER A 396 25.93 26.46 -0.35
CA SER A 396 25.73 27.35 -1.50
C SER A 396 27.06 27.36 -2.27
N ASP A 397 27.00 27.27 -3.59
CA ASP A 397 27.41 28.38 -4.45
C ASP A 397 27.27 27.98 -5.91
N ALA A 398 26.49 28.81 -6.60
CA ALA A 398 26.54 29.02 -8.02
C ALA A 398 27.52 30.17 -8.26
N GLU A 399 28.46 29.98 -9.18
CA GLU A 399 28.90 30.97 -10.16
C GLU A 399 29.39 30.23 -11.41
#